data_AF-A0A3A1XPP3-F1
#
_entry.id   AF-A0A3A1XPP3-F1
#
_cell.length_a   1.000
_cell.length_b   1.000
_cell.length_c   1.000
_cell.angle_alpha   90.00
_cell.angle_beta   90.00
_cell.angle_gamma   90.00
#
_symmetry.space_group_name_H-M   'P 1'
#
loop_
_entity.id
_entity.type
_entity.pdbx_description
1 polymer ?
#
loop_
_entity_poly.entity_id
_entity_poly.type
_entity_poly.pdbx_seq_one_letter_code
_entity_poly.pdbx_strand_id
1 'polypeptide(L)'
;LFGEPNWDLYELTINYRNPSEVSEAASKVATDSGLYISTVHAVRSVPDSLVSQTVESQDELDTALAESCIKLFEKFVSDDGSGRIAIITPNSIVSHAKKVVNQALEHALPEKLWNQLNKQNADDCQCGVCTAEEVKGLEYDAVIVLQPSQIEQEAASRLTAAANLYVAMTRPTQKLHIIRTADDANFEK
;
A
#
# COMPACT_ATOMS: atom_id res chain seq x y z
N LEU A 1 29.85 10.61 1.15
CA LEU A 1 29.04 9.37 1.15
C LEU A 1 29.91 8.29 1.79
N PHE A 2 29.45 7.70 2.90
CA PHE A 2 29.97 6.52 3.62
C PHE A 2 31.45 6.48 4.08
N GLY A 3 31.64 6.65 5.40
CA GLY A 3 32.72 6.02 6.21
C GLY A 3 34.19 6.34 5.91
N GLU A 4 35.08 5.86 6.79
CA GLU A 4 36.52 5.79 6.50
C GLU A 4 36.77 4.90 5.27
N PRO A 5 37.88 5.10 4.53
CA PRO A 5 38.28 4.21 3.44
C PRO A 5 38.44 2.75 3.93
N ASN A 6 38.32 1.77 3.02
CA ASN A 6 38.37 0.30 3.24
C ASN A 6 37.01 -0.40 3.45
N TRP A 7 36.01 -0.09 2.64
CA TRP A 7 34.78 -0.86 2.56
C TRP A 7 34.46 -1.25 1.11
N ASP A 8 33.85 -2.42 0.92
CA ASP A 8 33.34 -2.91 -0.35
C ASP A 8 31.81 -2.87 -0.34
N LEU A 9 31.19 -2.40 -1.43
CA LEU A 9 29.74 -2.41 -1.61
C LEU A 9 29.31 -3.66 -2.38
N TYR A 10 28.43 -4.46 -1.79
CA TYR A 10 27.75 -5.53 -2.50
C TYR A 10 26.25 -5.28 -2.46
N GLU A 11 25.67 -4.91 -3.60
CA GLU A 11 24.23 -4.67 -3.73
C GLU A 11 23.50 -5.96 -4.12
N LEU A 12 22.37 -6.22 -3.44
CA LEU A 12 21.45 -7.28 -3.81
C LEU A 12 20.50 -6.74 -4.88
N THR A 13 20.64 -7.24 -6.10
CA THR A 13 19.91 -6.72 -7.28
C THR A 13 18.73 -7.58 -7.71
N ILE A 14 18.47 -8.73 -7.07
CA ILE A 14 17.33 -9.60 -7.42
C ILE A 14 16.25 -9.50 -6.35
N ASN A 15 15.03 -9.16 -6.76
CA ASN A 15 13.86 -9.10 -5.88
C ASN A 15 12.95 -10.32 -6.09
N TYR A 16 12.78 -11.13 -5.05
CA TYR A 16 11.88 -12.28 -5.03
C TYR A 16 10.56 -12.01 -4.29
N ARG A 17 10.43 -10.85 -3.62
CA ARG A 17 9.32 -10.54 -2.73
C ARG A 17 8.14 -9.97 -3.48
N ASN A 18 8.35 -8.83 -4.14
CA ASN A 18 7.28 -8.12 -4.84
C ASN A 18 7.10 -8.69 -6.27
N PRO A 19 5.86 -8.76 -6.76
CA PRO A 19 5.60 -9.04 -8.17
C PRO A 19 6.29 -8.02 -9.10
N SER A 20 6.70 -8.46 -10.28
CA SER A 20 7.39 -7.65 -11.28
C SER A 20 6.59 -6.42 -11.67
N GLU A 21 5.27 -6.57 -11.86
CA GLU A 21 4.39 -5.48 -12.27
C GLU A 21 4.33 -4.37 -11.20
N VAL A 22 4.32 -4.77 -9.91
CA VAL A 22 4.35 -3.85 -8.77
C VAL A 22 5.71 -3.16 -8.68
N SER A 23 6.80 -3.91 -8.81
CA SER A 23 8.16 -3.39 -8.73
C SER A 23 8.45 -2.39 -9.85
N GLU A 24 8.02 -2.68 -11.08
CA GLU A 24 8.17 -1.79 -12.24
C GLU A 24 7.38 -0.50 -12.07
N ALA A 25 6.11 -0.59 -11.64
CA ALA A 25 5.28 0.58 -11.40
C ALA A 25 5.86 1.49 -10.30
N ALA A 26 6.31 0.91 -9.18
CA ALA A 26 6.94 1.67 -8.11
C ALA A 26 8.28 2.30 -8.55
N SER A 27 9.08 1.57 -9.32
CA SER A 27 10.36 2.07 -9.85
C SER A 27 10.15 3.24 -10.80
N LYS A 28 9.11 3.19 -11.63
CA LYS A 28 8.72 4.29 -12.50
C LYS A 28 8.35 5.54 -11.70
N VAL A 29 7.53 5.40 -10.66
CA VAL A 29 7.16 6.52 -9.77
C VAL A 29 8.37 7.16 -9.09
N ALA A 30 9.28 6.33 -8.56
CA ALA A 30 10.52 6.82 -7.95
C ALA A 30 11.38 7.58 -8.96
N THR A 31 11.59 7.01 -10.16
CA THR A 31 12.43 7.58 -11.21
C THR A 31 11.85 8.89 -11.75
N ASP A 32 10.56 8.93 -12.05
CA ASP A 32 9.86 10.13 -12.54
C ASP A 32 9.91 11.27 -11.51
N SER A 33 10.04 10.94 -10.22
CA SER A 33 10.17 11.91 -9.12
C SER A 33 11.63 12.26 -8.77
N GLY A 34 12.62 11.70 -9.47
CA GLY A 34 14.05 11.93 -9.23
C GLY A 34 14.60 11.23 -7.98
N LEU A 35 13.89 10.25 -7.42
CA LEU A 35 14.36 9.44 -6.30
C LEU A 35 15.32 8.37 -6.82
N TYR A 36 16.55 8.37 -6.30
CA TYR A 36 17.49 7.29 -6.55
C TYR A 36 17.05 6.03 -5.78
N ILE A 37 16.85 4.94 -6.51
CA ILE A 37 16.65 3.59 -5.97
C ILE A 37 17.71 2.67 -6.57
N SER A 38 18.19 1.70 -5.80
CA SER A 38 19.07 0.66 -6.35
C SER A 38 18.30 -0.16 -7.40
N THR A 39 18.99 -0.52 -8.49
CA THR A 39 18.40 -1.35 -9.55
C THR A 39 18.06 -2.72 -8.98
N VAL A 40 16.77 -3.02 -8.89
CA VAL A 40 16.26 -4.32 -8.48
C VAL A 40 15.49 -4.96 -9.64
N HIS A 41 15.86 -6.19 -9.97
CA HIS A 41 15.19 -7.03 -10.96
C HIS A 41 14.23 -7.96 -10.23
N ALA A 42 12.95 -7.63 -10.29
CA ALA A 42 11.90 -8.51 -9.81
C ALA A 42 11.69 -9.67 -10.79
N VAL A 43 11.89 -10.90 -10.32
CA VAL A 43 11.87 -12.11 -11.18
C VAL A 43 10.55 -12.88 -11.09
N ARG A 44 9.67 -12.48 -10.17
CA ARG A 44 8.40 -13.15 -9.90
C ARG A 44 7.27 -12.32 -10.52
N SER A 45 6.51 -12.90 -11.46
CA SER A 45 5.28 -12.31 -11.97
C SER A 45 4.07 -12.98 -11.30
N VAL A 46 3.06 -12.18 -10.95
CA VAL A 46 1.79 -12.66 -10.41
C VAL A 46 0.66 -12.03 -11.23
N PRO A 47 -0.21 -12.82 -11.87
CA PRO A 47 -1.32 -12.27 -12.65
C PRO A 47 -2.19 -11.33 -11.83
N ASP A 48 -2.58 -10.22 -12.46
CA ASP A 48 -3.36 -9.15 -11.85
C ASP A 48 -2.72 -8.59 -10.56
N SER A 49 -1.41 -8.71 -10.34
CA SER A 49 -0.75 -8.22 -9.12
C SER A 49 -0.88 -6.70 -8.92
N LEU A 50 -1.15 -5.94 -9.97
CA LEU A 50 -1.40 -4.51 -9.94
C LEU A 50 -2.76 -4.19 -10.57
N VAL A 51 -3.61 -3.48 -9.83
CA VAL A 51 -4.86 -2.91 -10.33
C VAL A 51 -4.88 -1.42 -10.02
N SER A 52 -5.35 -0.61 -10.95
CA SER A 52 -5.58 0.82 -10.76
C SER A 52 -7.03 1.13 -11.10
N GLN A 53 -7.73 1.77 -10.17
CA GLN A 53 -9.13 2.16 -10.28
C GLN A 53 -9.23 3.67 -10.07
N THR A 54 -9.90 4.35 -11.01
CA THR A 54 -10.24 5.77 -10.88
C THR A 54 -11.75 5.88 -10.73
N VAL A 55 -12.21 6.69 -9.77
CA VAL A 55 -13.63 6.95 -9.49
C VAL A 55 -13.93 8.44 -9.64
N GLU A 56 -15.19 8.79 -9.84
CA GLU A 56 -15.57 10.18 -10.16
C GLU A 56 -15.84 11.01 -8.91
N SER A 57 -16.18 10.37 -7.78
CA SER A 57 -16.59 11.07 -6.56
C SER A 57 -16.00 10.46 -5.28
N GLN A 58 -16.08 11.22 -4.19
CA GLN A 58 -15.65 10.77 -2.88
C GLN A 58 -16.55 9.63 -2.35
N ASP A 59 -17.85 9.64 -2.63
CA ASP A 59 -18.76 8.58 -2.22
C ASP A 59 -18.45 7.26 -2.97
N GLU A 60 -18.09 7.36 -4.25
CA GLU A 60 -17.60 6.21 -5.01
C GLU A 60 -16.25 5.72 -4.50
N LEU A 61 -15.38 6.60 -4.00
CA LEU A 61 -14.10 6.21 -3.39
C LEU A 61 -14.34 5.36 -2.14
N ASP A 62 -15.24 5.80 -1.25
CA ASP A 62 -15.58 5.07 -0.03
C ASP A 62 -16.20 3.70 -0.36
N THR A 63 -17.07 3.66 -1.37
CA THR A 63 -17.68 2.41 -1.87
C THR A 63 -16.62 1.47 -2.44
N ALA A 64 -15.75 1.97 -3.31
CA ALA A 64 -14.67 1.19 -3.92
C ALA A 64 -13.68 0.67 -2.87
N LEU A 65 -13.36 1.48 -1.86
CA LEU A 65 -12.54 1.08 -0.73
C LEU A 65 -13.18 -0.07 0.05
N ALA A 66 -14.46 0.06 0.43
CA ALA A 66 -15.18 -0.96 1.17
C ALA A 66 -15.22 -2.30 0.41
N GLU A 67 -15.64 -2.27 -0.84
CA GLU A 67 -15.73 -3.47 -1.70
C GLU A 67 -14.37 -4.13 -1.91
N SER A 68 -13.35 -3.32 -2.21
CA SER A 68 -11.98 -3.82 -2.42
C SER A 68 -11.40 -4.41 -1.15
N CYS A 69 -11.65 -3.78 0.01
CA CYS A 69 -11.17 -4.27 1.29
C CYS A 69 -11.77 -5.64 1.60
N ILE A 70 -13.09 -5.82 1.46
CA ILE A 70 -13.77 -7.11 1.68
C ILE A 70 -13.18 -8.17 0.75
N LYS A 71 -13.09 -7.87 -0.55
CA LYS A 71 -12.59 -8.82 -1.55
C LYS A 71 -11.15 -9.26 -1.30
N LEU A 72 -10.28 -8.34 -0.88
CA LEU A 72 -8.89 -8.65 -0.57
C LEU A 72 -8.78 -9.39 0.76
N PHE A 73 -9.61 -9.04 1.74
CA PHE A 73 -9.69 -9.73 3.02
C PHE A 73 -10.05 -11.20 2.81
N GLU A 74 -11.16 -11.48 2.10
CA GLU A 74 -11.59 -12.86 1.80
C GLU A 74 -10.55 -13.66 1.00
N LYS A 75 -9.76 -12.99 0.15
CA LYS A 75 -8.77 -13.65 -0.69
C LYS A 75 -7.48 -13.98 0.04
N PHE A 76 -7.01 -13.08 0.90
CA PHE A 76 -5.65 -13.16 1.45
C PHE A 76 -5.61 -13.42 2.95
N VAL A 77 -6.66 -13.05 3.70
CA VAL A 77 -6.71 -13.22 5.15
C VAL A 77 -7.40 -14.53 5.49
N SER A 78 -6.73 -15.34 6.31
CA SER A 78 -7.25 -16.64 6.75
C SER A 78 -7.64 -16.60 8.24
N ASP A 79 -8.59 -17.44 8.61
CA ASP A 79 -9.08 -17.59 10.00
C ASP A 79 -8.00 -18.09 10.99
N ASP A 80 -6.89 -18.63 10.49
CA ASP A 80 -5.75 -19.12 11.28
C ASP A 80 -4.79 -18.00 11.72
N GLY A 81 -5.08 -16.75 11.38
CA GLY A 81 -4.24 -15.60 11.71
C GLY A 81 -3.18 -15.27 10.65
N SER A 82 -3.09 -16.05 9.57
CA SER A 82 -2.23 -15.75 8.43
C SER A 82 -2.87 -14.75 7.45
N GLY A 83 -2.03 -14.12 6.63
CA GLY A 83 -2.48 -13.14 5.67
C GLY A 83 -2.64 -11.75 6.27
N ARG A 84 -2.09 -10.74 5.60
CA ARG A 84 -2.23 -9.34 6.00
C ARG A 84 -2.60 -8.45 4.84
N ILE A 85 -3.51 -7.52 5.10
CA ILE A 85 -3.85 -6.45 4.18
C ILE A 85 -3.64 -5.08 4.84
N ALA A 86 -3.15 -4.13 4.08
CA ALA A 86 -3.03 -2.73 4.51
C ALA A 86 -3.74 -1.80 3.55
N ILE A 87 -4.37 -0.77 4.11
CA ILE A 87 -4.94 0.35 3.37
C ILE A 87 -4.08 1.57 3.71
N ILE A 88 -3.26 1.98 2.76
CA ILE A 88 -2.37 3.14 2.88
C ILE A 88 -3.09 4.36 2.33
N THR A 89 -3.18 5.40 3.16
CA THR A 89 -3.96 6.60 2.85
C THR A 89 -3.18 7.87 3.20
N PRO A 90 -3.57 9.03 2.64
CA PRO A 90 -3.15 10.34 3.14
C PRO A 90 -3.52 10.50 4.62
N ASN A 91 -2.65 11.15 5.39
CA ASN A 91 -2.81 11.43 6.81
C ASN A 91 -4.13 12.16 7.10
N SER A 92 -4.56 13.07 6.23
CA SER A 92 -5.83 13.80 6.39
C SER A 92 -7.08 12.92 6.39
N ILE A 93 -7.05 11.74 5.75
CA ILE A 93 -8.22 10.86 5.61
C ILE A 93 -8.11 9.53 6.37
N VAL A 94 -6.99 9.26 7.07
CA VAL A 94 -6.79 8.01 7.83
C VAL A 94 -7.97 7.69 8.75
N SER A 95 -8.45 8.67 9.53
CA SER A 95 -9.58 8.45 10.45
C SER A 95 -10.90 8.17 9.74
N HIS A 96 -11.09 8.72 8.54
CA HIS A 96 -12.28 8.49 7.72
C HIS A 96 -12.22 7.09 7.09
N ALA A 97 -11.12 6.77 6.43
CA ALA A 97 -10.89 5.44 5.84
C ALA A 97 -10.98 4.31 6.88
N LYS A 98 -10.48 4.53 8.11
CA LYS A 98 -10.68 3.61 9.24
C LYS A 98 -12.15 3.31 9.52
N LYS A 99 -13.01 4.33 9.51
CA LYS A 99 -14.45 4.15 9.73
C LYS A 99 -15.08 3.36 8.60
N VAL A 100 -14.78 3.71 7.34
CA VAL A 100 -15.30 3.02 6.15
C VAL A 100 -14.91 1.54 6.17
N VAL A 101 -13.62 1.23 6.38
CA VAL A 101 -13.12 -0.14 6.44
C VAL A 101 -13.75 -0.92 7.60
N ASN A 102 -13.80 -0.35 8.80
CA ASN A 102 -14.39 -1.02 9.95
C ASN A 102 -15.87 -1.32 9.74
N GLN A 103 -16.63 -0.36 9.20
CA GLN A 103 -18.04 -0.58 8.87
C GLN A 103 -18.20 -1.66 7.81
N ALA A 104 -17.39 -1.64 6.74
CA ALA A 104 -17.45 -2.64 5.68
C ALA A 104 -17.19 -4.06 6.22
N LEU A 105 -16.13 -4.23 7.02
CA LEU A 105 -15.76 -5.52 7.59
C LEU A 105 -16.76 -6.00 8.66
N GLU A 106 -17.29 -5.11 9.49
CA GLU A 106 -18.33 -5.45 10.48
C GLU A 106 -19.59 -6.02 9.81
N HIS A 107 -20.00 -5.46 8.67
CA HIS A 107 -21.18 -5.93 7.94
C HIS A 107 -20.93 -7.19 7.11
N ALA A 108 -19.71 -7.37 6.59
CA ALA A 108 -19.38 -8.48 5.70
C ALA A 108 -18.94 -9.75 6.44
N LEU A 109 -18.27 -9.61 7.58
CA LEU A 109 -17.64 -10.74 8.27
C LEU A 109 -18.56 -11.38 9.32
N PRO A 110 -18.42 -12.69 9.58
CA PRO A 110 -19.08 -13.32 10.72
C PRO A 110 -18.69 -12.66 12.05
N GLU A 111 -19.65 -12.52 12.96
CA GLU A 111 -19.48 -11.84 14.26
C GLU A 111 -18.24 -12.34 15.04
N LYS A 112 -17.97 -13.65 14.99
CA LYS A 112 -16.80 -14.25 15.64
C LYS A 112 -15.48 -13.70 15.08
N LEU A 113 -15.35 -13.64 13.75
CA LEU A 113 -14.14 -13.18 13.07
C LEU A 113 -13.94 -11.68 13.27
N TRP A 114 -15.01 -10.89 13.16
CA TRP A 114 -14.99 -9.45 13.46
C TRP A 114 -14.50 -9.18 14.89
N ASN A 115 -15.03 -9.91 15.88
CA ASN A 115 -14.60 -9.81 17.28
C ASN A 115 -13.15 -10.24 17.50
N GLN A 116 -12.62 -11.16 16.69
CA GLN A 116 -11.20 -11.55 16.75
C GLN A 116 -10.30 -10.45 16.20
N LEU A 117 -10.64 -9.89 15.03
CA LEU A 117 -9.90 -8.77 14.43
C LEU A 117 -9.85 -7.56 15.35
N ASN A 118 -10.98 -7.18 15.96
CA ASN A 118 -11.07 -6.05 16.88
C ASN A 118 -10.25 -6.21 18.17
N LYS A 119 -9.81 -7.43 18.50
CA LYS A 119 -8.94 -7.70 19.65
C LYS A 119 -7.47 -7.75 19.29
N GLN A 120 -7.12 -7.73 18.00
CA GLN A 120 -5.73 -7.73 17.56
C GLN A 120 -5.05 -6.42 17.96
N ASN A 121 -3.77 -6.52 18.30
CA ASN A 121 -2.95 -5.33 18.52
C ASN A 121 -2.76 -4.58 17.19
N ALA A 122 -2.61 -3.26 17.26
CA ALA A 122 -2.39 -2.45 16.07
C ALA A 122 -1.17 -2.91 15.25
N ASP A 123 -0.10 -3.33 15.93
CA ASP A 123 1.15 -3.79 15.30
C ASP A 123 1.02 -5.15 14.60
N ASP A 124 -0.01 -5.94 14.94
CA ASP A 124 -0.18 -7.31 14.48
C ASP A 124 -1.55 -7.57 13.85
N CYS A 125 -2.24 -6.52 13.44
CA CYS A 125 -3.55 -6.62 12.83
C CYS A 125 -3.46 -7.23 11.41
N GLN A 126 -4.42 -8.10 11.08
CA GLN A 126 -4.51 -8.71 9.74
C GLN A 126 -5.10 -7.73 8.71
N CYS A 127 -5.81 -6.70 9.16
CA CYS A 127 -6.32 -5.63 8.31
C CYS A 127 -6.18 -4.29 9.03
N GLY A 128 -5.40 -3.39 8.47
CA GLY A 128 -5.13 -2.07 9.07
C GLY A 128 -5.19 -0.94 8.06
N VAL A 129 -5.60 0.24 8.53
CA VAL A 129 -5.52 1.50 7.77
C VAL A 129 -4.40 2.35 8.38
N CYS A 130 -3.49 2.79 7.54
CA CYS A 130 -2.23 3.42 7.93
C CYS A 130 -1.75 4.44 6.90
N THR A 131 -0.69 5.15 7.26
CA THR A 131 0.07 6.05 6.40
C THR A 131 1.28 5.32 5.80
N ALA A 132 1.90 5.93 4.78
CA ALA A 132 3.10 5.38 4.15
C ALA A 132 4.29 5.23 5.12
N GLU A 133 4.35 6.05 6.17
CA GLU A 133 5.42 6.02 7.16
C GLU A 133 5.27 4.84 8.13
N GLU A 134 4.04 4.56 8.57
CA GLU A 134 3.72 3.48 9.51
C GLU A 134 3.98 2.09 8.93
N VAL A 135 3.90 1.93 7.61
CA VAL A 135 4.15 0.64 6.93
C VAL A 135 5.63 0.36 6.65
N LYS A 136 6.53 1.29 6.97
CA LYS A 136 7.95 1.16 6.65
C LYS A 136 8.55 -0.05 7.39
N GLY A 137 9.10 -0.98 6.61
CA GLY A 137 9.68 -2.22 7.15
C GLY A 137 8.66 -3.33 7.41
N LEU A 138 7.38 -3.08 7.12
CA LEU A 138 6.32 -4.09 7.14
C LEU A 138 6.06 -4.63 5.74
N GLU A 139 5.46 -5.81 5.66
CA GLU A 139 5.04 -6.46 4.42
C GLU A 139 3.61 -6.98 4.58
N TYR A 140 2.87 -6.96 3.48
CA TYR A 140 1.48 -7.38 3.42
C TYR A 140 1.27 -8.26 2.20
N ASP A 141 0.28 -9.14 2.24
CA ASP A 141 -0.12 -9.91 1.07
C ASP A 141 -0.77 -9.00 0.04
N ALA A 142 -1.68 -8.14 0.50
CA ALA A 142 -2.30 -7.12 -0.34
C ALA A 142 -2.25 -5.72 0.26
N VAL A 143 -2.14 -4.72 -0.60
CA VAL A 143 -2.13 -3.32 -0.22
C VAL A 143 -3.10 -2.55 -1.11
N ILE A 144 -3.97 -1.75 -0.48
CA ILE A 144 -4.73 -0.69 -1.15
C ILE A 144 -3.99 0.62 -0.91
N VAL A 145 -3.67 1.38 -1.96
CA VAL A 145 -3.17 2.75 -1.85
C VAL A 145 -4.27 3.69 -2.30
N LEU A 146 -4.75 4.54 -1.39
CA LEU A 146 -5.75 5.57 -1.68
C LEU A 146 -5.09 6.90 -2.01
N GLN A 147 -5.62 7.60 -3.02
CA GLN A 147 -5.27 8.99 -3.34
C GLN A 147 -3.74 9.24 -3.33
N PRO A 148 -2.96 8.52 -4.16
CA PRO A 148 -1.51 8.60 -4.15
C PRO A 148 -0.97 10.02 -4.37
N SER A 149 -1.62 10.86 -5.18
CA SER A 149 -1.18 12.24 -5.38
C SER A 149 -1.35 13.07 -4.10
N GLN A 150 -2.40 12.82 -3.32
CA GLN A 150 -2.60 13.46 -2.02
C GLN A 150 -1.56 13.01 -0.97
N ILE A 151 -1.13 11.74 -0.98
CA ILE A 151 0.00 11.28 -0.13
C ILE A 151 1.27 12.06 -0.45
N GLU A 152 1.54 12.33 -1.73
CA GLU A 152 2.69 13.12 -2.15
C GLU A 152 2.59 14.59 -1.70
N GLN A 153 1.40 15.19 -1.75
CA GLN A 153 1.16 16.59 -1.37
C GLN A 153 1.36 16.84 0.13
N GLU A 154 1.05 15.87 0.98
CA GLU A 154 1.20 15.98 2.43
C GLU A 154 2.65 15.81 2.91
N ALA A 155 3.55 15.35 2.03
CA ALA A 155 4.94 15.12 2.38
C ALA A 155 5.73 16.43 2.54
N ALA A 156 6.63 16.46 3.52
CA ALA A 156 7.43 17.64 3.84
C ALA A 156 8.40 18.10 2.72
N SER A 157 8.70 17.21 1.76
CA SER A 157 9.56 17.53 0.62
C SER A 157 9.24 16.61 -0.57
N ARG A 158 9.65 17.02 -1.79
CA ARG A 158 9.53 16.17 -2.99
C ARG A 158 10.21 14.81 -2.84
N LEU A 159 11.36 14.78 -2.17
CA LEU A 159 12.10 13.53 -1.95
C LEU A 159 11.34 12.61 -0.99
N THR A 160 10.76 13.18 0.06
CA THR A 160 9.91 12.46 1.01
C THR A 160 8.63 11.95 0.33
N ALA A 161 8.01 12.75 -0.54
CA ALA A 161 6.84 12.37 -1.32
C ALA A 161 7.10 11.11 -2.15
N ALA A 162 8.17 11.15 -2.95
CA ALA A 162 8.59 10.02 -3.78
C ALA A 162 8.92 8.78 -2.95
N ALA A 163 9.62 8.97 -1.82
CA ALA A 163 9.97 7.88 -0.92
C ALA A 163 8.74 7.24 -0.28
N ASN A 164 7.78 8.05 0.18
CA ASN A 164 6.54 7.57 0.79
C ASN A 164 5.71 6.76 -0.20
N LEU A 165 5.54 7.25 -1.43
CA LEU A 165 4.79 6.53 -2.46
C LEU A 165 5.51 5.26 -2.91
N TYR A 166 6.84 5.30 -3.08
CA TYR A 166 7.63 4.10 -3.38
C TYR A 166 7.53 3.05 -2.26
N VAL A 167 7.62 3.48 -0.99
CA VAL A 167 7.45 2.59 0.16
C VAL A 167 6.06 1.97 0.11
N ALA A 168 5.00 2.76 -0.03
CA ALA A 168 3.62 2.29 -0.07
C ALA A 168 3.39 1.23 -1.16
N MET A 169 3.86 1.51 -2.38
CA MET A 169 3.69 0.62 -3.53
C MET A 169 4.51 -0.68 -3.42
N THR A 170 5.60 -0.71 -2.64
CA THR A 170 6.48 -1.88 -2.50
C THR A 170 6.21 -2.72 -1.26
N ARG A 171 5.20 -2.38 -0.47
CA ARG A 171 4.74 -3.19 0.67
C ARG A 171 4.05 -4.52 0.30
N PRO A 172 3.28 -4.64 -0.82
CA PRO A 172 2.55 -5.88 -1.12
C PRO A 172 3.44 -6.96 -1.73
N THR A 173 3.26 -8.21 -1.29
CA THR A 173 3.94 -9.41 -1.83
C THR A 173 3.09 -10.17 -2.85
N GLN A 174 1.78 -9.86 -2.94
CA GLN A 174 0.85 -10.50 -3.90
C GLN A 174 0.06 -9.49 -4.73
N LYS A 175 -0.54 -8.47 -4.10
CA LYS A 175 -1.51 -7.59 -4.78
C LYS A 175 -1.39 -6.13 -4.33
N LEU A 176 -1.22 -5.23 -5.29
CA LEU A 176 -1.35 -3.78 -5.14
C LEU A 176 -2.65 -3.33 -5.83
N HIS A 177 -3.50 -2.60 -5.11
CA HIS A 177 -4.68 -1.93 -5.66
C HIS A 177 -4.59 -0.43 -5.40
N ILE A 178 -4.49 0.37 -6.45
CA ILE A 178 -4.50 1.83 -6.34
C ILE A 178 -5.92 2.30 -6.62
N ILE A 179 -6.51 3.06 -5.70
CA ILE A 179 -7.84 3.66 -5.88
C ILE A 179 -7.70 5.16 -5.68
N ARG A 180 -8.20 5.93 -6.63
CA ARG A 180 -8.11 7.41 -6.60
C ARG A 180 -9.30 8.06 -7.26
N THR A 181 -9.56 9.31 -6.93
CA THR A 181 -10.54 10.11 -7.67
C THR A 181 -9.94 10.64 -8.97
N ALA A 182 -10.79 11.06 -9.91
CA ALA A 182 -10.37 11.76 -11.11
C ALA A 182 -9.52 13.01 -10.80
N ASP A 183 -9.88 13.75 -9.74
CA ASP A 183 -9.13 14.92 -9.28
C ASP A 183 -7.69 14.59 -8.85
N ASP A 184 -7.50 13.49 -8.11
CA ASP A 184 -6.17 13.02 -7.70
C ASP A 184 -5.38 12.48 -8.90
N ALA A 185 -6.06 11.84 -9.86
CA ALA A 185 -5.44 11.31 -11.07
C ALA A 185 -4.93 12.40 -12.01
N ASN A 186 -5.65 13.51 -12.10
CA ASN A 186 -5.33 14.66 -12.96
C ASN A 186 -4.44 15.70 -12.27
N PHE A 187 -3.95 15.41 -11.06
CA PHE A 187 -3.06 16.31 -10.36
C PHE A 187 -1.71 16.41 -11.09
N GLU A 188 -1.50 17.51 -11.81
CA GLU A 188 -0.21 17.87 -12.39
C GLU A 188 0.63 18.67 -11.38
N LYS A 189 1.88 18.23 -11.17
CA LYS A 189 2.88 18.86 -10.27
C LYS A 189 3.44 20.18 -10.82
#